data_AF-A0A831QUX6-F1
#
_entry.id   AF-A0A831QUX6-F1
#
_cell.length_a   1.000
_cell.length_b   1.000
_cell.length_c   1.000
_cell.angle_alpha   90.00
_cell.angle_beta   90.00
_cell.angle_gamma   90.00
#
_symmetry.space_group_name_H-M   'P 1'
#
loop_
_entity.id
_entity.type
_entity.pdbx_description
1 polymer ?
#
loop_
_entity_poly.entity_id
_entity_poly.type
_entity_poly.pdbx_seq_one_letter_code
_entity_poly.pdbx_strand_id
1 'polypeptide(L)'
;MSSNSSTYEIATGEWPKKLDINAKAQDILNEWDEYMAFETSFDALYNVANRDDLELTVEDLIEKQNTLETSEYPETFNKEQIKSRQKVFKTYILKVKGDIYYRTDPKKSVVEMIKAYNAFRDQFNVTVNNTFNTDLILEE
;
A
#
# COMPACT_ATOMS: atom_id res chain seq x y z
N MET A 1 18.00 29.57 -23.25
CA MET A 1 18.05 28.43 -22.30
C MET A 1 17.29 28.86 -21.07
N SER A 2 16.08 28.36 -20.86
CA SER A 2 15.29 28.64 -19.67
C SER A 2 15.16 27.35 -18.88
N SER A 3 15.98 27.20 -17.86
CA SER A 3 15.90 26.14 -16.87
C SER A 3 14.68 26.38 -15.98
N ASN A 4 13.50 25.97 -16.44
CA ASN A 4 12.36 25.75 -15.54
C ASN A 4 12.46 24.32 -14.99
N SER A 5 13.39 24.11 -14.06
CA SER A 5 13.23 23.05 -13.07
C SER A 5 12.19 23.56 -12.08
N SER A 6 10.91 23.48 -12.43
CA SER A 6 9.84 23.72 -11.46
C SER A 6 9.86 22.54 -10.50
N THR A 7 10.63 22.68 -9.41
CA THR A 7 10.56 21.79 -8.26
C THR A 7 9.14 21.93 -7.71
N TYR A 8 8.25 21.03 -8.12
CA TYR A 8 6.86 21.04 -7.68
C TYR A 8 6.85 20.57 -6.22
N GLU A 9 6.48 21.46 -5.30
CA GLU A 9 6.31 21.12 -3.90
C GLU A 9 5.08 20.23 -3.74
N ILE A 10 5.27 19.09 -3.07
CA ILE A 10 4.20 18.14 -2.81
C ILE A 10 3.64 18.42 -1.41
N ALA A 11 2.39 18.88 -1.36
CA ALA A 11 1.67 19.05 -0.10
C ALA A 11 1.00 17.73 0.32
N THR A 12 1.64 16.99 1.22
CA THR A 12 1.14 15.70 1.75
C THR A 12 0.01 15.85 2.77
N GLY A 13 -0.18 17.05 3.34
CA GLY A 13 -1.19 17.30 4.39
C GLY A 13 -2.65 17.10 3.98
N GLU A 14 -2.95 17.09 2.68
CA GLU A 14 -4.29 16.80 2.14
C GLU A 14 -4.52 15.32 1.83
N TRP A 15 -3.50 14.48 1.99
CA TRP A 15 -3.61 13.07 1.67
C TRP A 15 -4.48 12.33 2.70
N PRO A 16 -5.20 11.27 2.27
CA PRO A 16 -5.91 10.42 3.21
C PRO A 16 -4.94 9.90 4.27
N LYS A 17 -5.38 9.84 5.52
CA LYS A 17 -4.56 9.23 6.57
C LYS A 17 -4.43 7.73 6.34
N LYS A 18 -3.30 7.18 6.74
CA LYS A 18 -3.07 5.74 6.85
C LYS A 18 -4.07 5.13 7.83
N LEU A 19 -4.75 4.04 7.44
CA LEU A 19 -5.78 3.38 8.25
C LEU A 19 -5.15 2.52 9.36
N ASP A 20 -5.60 2.62 10.59
CA ASP A 20 -5.03 1.83 11.69
C ASP A 20 -5.36 0.34 11.57
N ILE A 21 -4.40 -0.52 11.93
CA ILE A 21 -4.58 -1.97 12.00
C ILE A 21 -4.89 -2.32 13.46
N ASN A 22 -5.85 -3.22 13.67
CA ASN A 22 -6.22 -3.66 15.00
C ASN A 22 -5.12 -4.52 15.63
N ALA A 23 -5.08 -4.57 16.96
CA ALA A 23 -4.00 -5.23 17.69
C ALA A 23 -3.78 -6.69 17.27
N LYS A 24 -4.86 -7.48 17.09
CA LYS A 24 -4.75 -8.89 16.70
C LYS A 24 -4.11 -9.09 15.33
N ALA A 25 -4.49 -8.25 14.37
CA ALA A 25 -3.88 -8.29 13.03
C ALA A 25 -2.44 -7.78 13.09
N GLN A 26 -2.18 -6.73 13.87
CA GLN A 26 -0.85 -6.15 14.02
C GLN A 26 0.15 -7.16 14.60
N ASP A 27 -0.23 -7.96 15.60
CA ASP A 27 0.63 -8.98 16.19
C ASP A 27 1.14 -9.96 15.13
N ILE A 28 0.27 -10.43 14.23
CA ILE A 28 0.63 -11.35 13.13
C ILE A 28 1.49 -10.63 12.09
N LEU A 29 1.15 -9.39 11.73
CA LEU A 29 1.89 -8.63 10.72
C LEU A 29 3.30 -8.25 11.16
N ASN A 30 3.52 -8.06 12.47
CA ASN A 30 4.83 -7.75 13.02
C ASN A 30 5.83 -8.91 12.86
N GLU A 31 5.35 -10.14 12.72
CA GLU A 31 6.19 -11.33 12.48
C GLU A 31 6.49 -11.55 10.99
N TRP A 32 5.89 -10.74 10.10
CA TRP A 32 6.08 -10.83 8.66
C TRP A 32 7.05 -9.73 8.17
N ASP A 33 8.33 -10.08 8.12
CA ASP A 33 9.42 -9.13 7.81
C ASP A 33 9.22 -8.39 6.48
N GLU A 34 8.79 -9.08 5.42
CA GLU A 34 8.53 -8.44 4.12
C GLU A 34 7.39 -7.43 4.18
N TYR A 35 6.37 -7.68 5.00
CA TYR A 35 5.29 -6.73 5.23
C TYR A 35 5.81 -5.50 5.98
N MET A 36 6.62 -5.70 7.03
CA MET A 36 7.18 -4.59 7.81
C MET A 36 8.16 -3.72 6.99
N ALA A 37 8.94 -4.33 6.10
CA ALA A 37 9.78 -3.60 5.15
C ALA A 37 8.94 -2.78 4.17
N PHE A 38 7.89 -3.38 3.61
CA PHE A 38 6.93 -2.70 2.75
C PHE A 38 6.19 -1.56 3.46
N GLU A 39 5.79 -1.78 4.72
CA GLU A 39 5.11 -0.81 5.57
C GLU A 39 5.97 0.44 5.80
N THR A 40 7.26 0.23 6.09
CA THR A 40 8.24 1.30 6.26
C THR A 40 8.40 2.13 4.97
N SER A 41 8.45 1.45 3.83
CA SER A 41 8.51 2.11 2.51
C SER A 41 7.26 2.95 2.23
N PHE A 42 6.08 2.44 2.58
CA PHE A 42 4.84 3.21 2.44
C PHE A 42 4.83 4.45 3.34
N ASP A 43 5.32 4.34 4.58
CA ASP A 43 5.36 5.47 5.51
C ASP A 43 6.27 6.60 5.05
N ALA A 44 7.34 6.28 4.32
CA ALA A 44 8.21 7.27 3.71
C ALA A 44 7.47 8.21 2.75
N LEU A 45 6.35 7.79 2.14
CA LEU A 45 5.53 8.63 1.26
C LEU A 45 5.09 9.93 1.94
N TYR A 46 4.76 9.91 3.23
CA TYR A 46 4.29 11.11 3.92
C TYR A 46 5.39 12.13 4.21
N ASN A 47 6.65 11.77 4.00
CA ASN A 47 7.82 12.63 4.19
C ASN A 47 8.36 13.22 2.89
N VAL A 48 7.79 12.84 1.74
CA VAL A 48 8.14 13.36 0.42
C VAL A 48 7.90 14.86 0.34
N ALA A 49 8.90 15.63 -0.08
CA ALA A 49 8.78 17.08 -0.22
C ALA A 49 8.66 17.52 -1.70
N ASN A 50 9.20 16.73 -2.62
CA ASN A 50 9.27 17.07 -4.03
C ASN A 50 9.08 15.84 -4.94
N ARG A 51 9.07 16.06 -6.25
CA ARG A 51 8.86 15.02 -7.26
C ARG A 51 9.95 13.93 -7.27
N ASP A 52 11.21 14.30 -7.08
CA ASP A 52 12.33 13.35 -7.10
C ASP A 52 12.26 12.45 -5.86
N ASP A 53 11.94 13.02 -4.69
CA ASP A 53 11.66 12.25 -3.48
C ASP A 53 10.49 11.28 -3.70
N LEU A 54 9.43 11.72 -4.38
CA LEU A 54 8.27 10.88 -4.70
C LEU A 54 8.69 9.73 -5.62
N GLU A 55 9.48 10.01 -6.66
CA GLU A 55 9.97 9.02 -7.60
C GLU A 55 10.78 7.93 -6.88
N LEU A 56 11.76 8.33 -6.07
CA LEU A 56 12.58 7.39 -5.30
C LEU A 56 11.74 6.56 -4.32
N THR A 57 10.79 7.19 -3.63
CA THR A 57 9.92 6.50 -2.68
C THR A 57 8.99 5.50 -3.39
N VAL A 58 8.46 5.87 -4.56
CA VAL A 58 7.60 4.98 -5.35
C VAL A 58 8.38 3.80 -5.92
N GLU A 59 9.63 3.99 -6.35
CA GLU A 59 10.48 2.87 -6.82
C GLU A 59 10.78 1.87 -5.69
N ASP A 60 11.16 2.36 -4.50
CA ASP A 60 11.37 1.50 -3.33
C ASP A 60 10.07 0.76 -2.94
N LEU A 61 8.93 1.47 -2.96
CA LEU A 61 7.63 0.88 -2.66
C LEU A 61 7.24 -0.23 -3.64
N ILE A 62 7.57 -0.07 -4.94
CA ILE A 62 7.36 -1.12 -5.94
C ILE A 62 8.25 -2.33 -5.65
N GLU A 63 9.52 -2.11 -5.31
CA GLU A 63 10.44 -3.19 -4.95
C GLU A 63 9.88 -3.98 -3.77
N LYS A 64 9.54 -3.32 -2.66
CA LYS A 64 9.03 -3.98 -1.45
C LYS A 64 7.68 -4.64 -1.68
N GLN A 65 6.79 -4.04 -2.47
CA GLN A 65 5.53 -4.67 -2.83
C GLN A 65 5.74 -5.96 -3.65
N ASN A 66 6.67 -5.98 -4.60
CA ASN A 66 6.99 -7.19 -5.35
C ASN A 66 7.54 -8.28 -4.44
N THR A 67 8.46 -7.94 -3.54
CA THR A 67 9.00 -8.87 -2.54
C THR A 67 7.87 -9.46 -1.68
N LEU A 68 6.99 -8.61 -1.16
CA LEU A 68 5.82 -9.01 -0.36
C LEU A 68 4.85 -9.92 -1.13
N GLU A 69 4.63 -9.66 -2.42
CA GLU A 69 3.74 -10.50 -3.25
C GLU A 69 4.30 -11.92 -3.45
N THR A 70 5.62 -12.05 -3.48
CA THR A 70 6.30 -13.34 -3.67
C THR A 70 6.69 -14.06 -2.38
N SER A 71 6.59 -13.40 -1.23
CA SER A 71 6.93 -14.00 0.05
C SER A 71 5.88 -15.02 0.50
N GLU A 72 6.22 -15.81 1.52
CA GLU A 72 5.25 -16.65 2.19
C GLU A 72 4.30 -15.78 3.02
N TYR A 73 3.00 -16.00 2.84
CA TYR A 73 1.97 -15.28 3.61
C TYR A 73 1.71 -16.01 4.92
N PRO A 74 1.56 -15.29 6.05
CA PRO A 74 1.03 -15.88 7.27
C PRO A 74 -0.28 -16.62 6.98
N GLU A 75 -0.47 -17.82 7.54
CA GLU A 75 -1.63 -18.69 7.22
C GLU A 75 -2.97 -17.95 7.33
N THR A 76 -3.12 -17.13 8.37
CA THR A 76 -4.30 -16.29 8.60
C THR A 76 -4.58 -15.34 7.42
N PHE A 77 -3.55 -14.80 6.79
CA PHE A 77 -3.64 -13.80 5.71
C PHE A 77 -3.39 -14.36 4.32
N ASN A 78 -3.05 -15.65 4.19
CA ASN A 78 -2.94 -16.36 2.93
C ASN A 78 -4.34 -16.63 2.34
N LYS A 79 -5.06 -15.55 2.01
CA LYS A 79 -6.44 -15.56 1.50
C LYS A 79 -6.51 -14.76 0.20
N GLU A 80 -7.33 -15.23 -0.73
CA GLU A 80 -7.49 -14.57 -2.05
C GLU A 80 -7.99 -13.13 -1.94
N GLN A 81 -8.80 -12.81 -0.92
CA GLN A 81 -9.28 -11.43 -0.69
C GLN A 81 -8.14 -10.46 -0.34
N ILE A 82 -7.14 -10.92 0.43
CA ILE A 82 -5.95 -10.14 0.79
C ILE A 82 -5.10 -9.91 -0.45
N LYS A 83 -4.76 -10.99 -1.17
CA LYS A 83 -3.96 -10.94 -2.41
C LYS A 83 -4.61 -10.08 -3.50
N SER A 84 -5.93 -10.18 -3.65
CA SER A 84 -6.70 -9.36 -4.60
C SER A 84 -6.53 -7.87 -4.31
N ARG A 85 -6.65 -7.45 -3.05
CA ARG A 85 -6.47 -6.04 -2.67
C ARG A 85 -5.02 -5.58 -2.80
N GLN A 86 -4.05 -6.44 -2.49
CA GLN A 86 -2.64 -6.14 -2.74
C GLN A 86 -2.39 -5.84 -4.23
N LYS A 87 -2.97 -6.62 -5.15
CA LYS A 87 -2.87 -6.39 -6.61
C LYS A 87 -3.54 -5.08 -7.05
N VAL A 88 -4.70 -4.75 -6.47
CA VAL A 88 -5.36 -3.46 -6.72
C VAL A 88 -4.45 -2.31 -6.27
N PHE A 89 -3.88 -2.41 -5.07
CA PHE A 89 -2.92 -1.42 -4.57
C PHE A 89 -1.69 -1.30 -5.49
N LYS A 90 -1.06 -2.42 -5.89
CA LYS A 90 0.04 -2.45 -6.86
C LYS A 90 -0.28 -1.71 -8.15
N THR A 91 -1.50 -1.90 -8.67
CA THR A 91 -1.96 -1.21 -9.89
C THR A 91 -1.91 0.31 -9.73
N TYR A 92 -2.30 0.85 -8.57
CA TYR A 92 -2.24 2.28 -8.32
C TYR A 92 -0.82 2.79 -8.05
N ILE A 93 0.08 1.98 -7.46
CA ILE A 93 1.51 2.35 -7.38
C ILE A 93 2.09 2.53 -8.79
N LEU A 94 1.80 1.58 -9.70
CA LEU A 94 2.24 1.65 -11.10
C LEU A 94 1.62 2.85 -11.84
N LYS A 95 0.39 3.24 -11.50
CA LYS A 95 -0.24 4.44 -12.04
C LYS A 95 0.50 5.71 -11.61
N VAL A 96 0.86 5.82 -10.33
CA VAL A 96 1.69 6.92 -9.82
C VAL A 96 3.04 6.97 -10.54
N LYS A 97 3.72 5.83 -10.68
CA LYS A 97 4.96 5.74 -11.47
C LYS A 97 4.77 6.21 -12.91
N GLY A 98 3.66 5.83 -13.56
CA GLY A 98 3.30 6.30 -14.89
C GLY A 98 3.17 7.83 -14.94
N ASP A 99 2.48 8.42 -13.97
CA ASP A 99 2.34 9.88 -13.92
C ASP A 99 3.69 10.60 -13.72
N ILE A 100 4.57 9.99 -12.92
CA ILE A 100 5.94 10.48 -12.72
C ILE A 100 6.75 10.36 -14.02
N TYR A 101 6.67 9.24 -14.70
CA TYR A 101 7.40 9.02 -15.95
C TYR A 101 6.97 9.98 -17.06
N TYR A 102 5.66 10.18 -17.23
CA TYR A 102 5.09 11.01 -18.29
C TYR A 102 4.99 12.50 -17.95
N ARG A 103 5.52 12.94 -16.80
CA ARG A 103 5.48 14.36 -16.39
C ARG A 103 4.06 14.92 -16.21
N THR A 104 3.10 14.07 -15.86
CA THR A 104 1.75 14.49 -15.44
C THR A 104 1.73 14.77 -13.92
N ASP A 105 0.63 15.37 -13.45
CA ASP A 105 0.40 15.63 -12.02
C ASP A 105 -0.03 14.31 -11.32
N PRO A 106 0.78 13.77 -10.39
CA PRO A 106 0.50 12.50 -9.75
C PRO A 106 -0.52 12.61 -8.60
N LYS A 107 -0.97 13.83 -8.20
CA LYS A 107 -1.78 14.05 -6.99
C LYS A 107 -2.99 13.12 -6.91
N LYS A 108 -3.74 13.01 -8.00
CA LYS A 108 -4.93 12.13 -8.05
C LYS A 108 -4.56 10.66 -7.85
N SER A 109 -3.55 10.19 -8.56
CA SER A 109 -3.13 8.78 -8.51
C SER A 109 -2.54 8.42 -7.15
N VAL A 110 -1.84 9.35 -6.49
CA VAL A 110 -1.36 9.16 -5.10
C VAL A 110 -2.52 9.01 -4.13
N VAL A 111 -3.54 9.86 -4.23
CA VAL A 111 -4.75 9.73 -3.38
C VAL A 111 -5.46 8.39 -3.61
N GLU A 112 -5.56 7.94 -4.86
CA GLU A 112 -6.14 6.63 -5.19
C GLU A 112 -5.30 5.47 -4.66
N MET A 113 -3.97 5.57 -4.76
CA MET A 113 -3.03 4.58 -4.20
C MET A 113 -3.17 4.45 -2.68
N ILE A 114 -3.22 5.57 -1.95
CA ILE A 114 -3.38 5.55 -0.49
C ILE A 114 -4.73 4.93 -0.11
N LYS A 115 -5.80 5.24 -0.85
CA LYS A 115 -7.12 4.60 -0.63
C LYS A 115 -7.09 3.10 -0.87
N ALA A 116 -6.42 2.64 -1.94
CA ALA A 116 -6.27 1.22 -2.23
C ALA A 116 -5.46 0.50 -1.15
N TYR A 117 -4.40 1.14 -0.65
CA TYR A 117 -3.61 0.63 0.47
C TYR A 117 -4.42 0.56 1.77
N ASN A 118 -5.22 1.58 2.09
CA ASN A 118 -6.11 1.53 3.25
C ASN A 118 -7.14 0.39 3.13
N ALA A 119 -7.67 0.13 1.93
CA ALA A 119 -8.54 -1.01 1.71
C ALA A 119 -7.81 -2.36 1.88
N PHE A 120 -6.54 -2.44 1.49
CA PHE A 120 -5.69 -3.61 1.74
C PHE A 120 -5.49 -3.83 3.24
N ARG A 121 -5.14 -2.79 4.00
CA ARG A 121 -5.00 -2.84 5.46
C ARG A 121 -6.28 -3.23 6.18
N ASP A 122 -7.39 -2.64 5.76
CA ASP A 122 -8.71 -2.92 6.35
C ASP A 122 -9.10 -4.39 6.20
N GLN A 123 -8.67 -5.06 5.12
CA GLN A 123 -8.93 -6.47 4.94
C GLN A 123 -8.21 -7.36 5.96
N PHE A 124 -7.04 -6.96 6.49
CA PHE A 124 -6.45 -7.65 7.64
C PHE A 124 -7.35 -7.54 8.87
N ASN A 125 -7.88 -6.32 9.12
CA ASN A 125 -8.79 -6.08 10.23
C ASN A 125 -10.06 -6.92 10.14
N VAL A 126 -10.65 -6.98 8.94
CA VAL A 126 -11.82 -7.83 8.68
C VAL A 126 -11.45 -9.30 8.91
N THR A 127 -10.33 -9.77 8.38
CA THR A 127 -9.95 -11.19 8.42
C THR A 127 -9.81 -11.73 9.85
N VAL A 128 -9.20 -10.98 10.77
CA VAL A 128 -9.04 -11.42 12.17
C VAL A 128 -10.31 -11.26 13.03
N ASN A 129 -11.28 -10.48 12.57
CA ASN A 129 -12.55 -10.26 13.27
C ASN A 129 -13.71 -11.06 12.67
N ASN A 130 -13.53 -11.65 11.49
CA ASN A 130 -14.56 -12.44 10.86
C ASN A 130 -14.63 -13.81 11.54
N THR A 131 -15.62 -14.01 12.40
CA THR A 131 -15.87 -15.26 13.13
C THR A 131 -16.68 -16.28 12.32
N PHE A 132 -16.80 -16.09 11.00
CA PHE A 132 -17.62 -16.97 10.16
C PHE A 132 -16.93 -18.32 9.95
N ASN A 133 -17.32 -19.28 10.77
CA ASN A 133 -16.94 -20.68 10.64
C ASN A 133 -17.76 -21.31 9.50
N THR A 134 -17.15 -21.46 8.32
CA THR A 134 -17.78 -22.09 7.15
C THR A 134 -18.01 -23.59 7.32
N ASP A 135 -17.40 -24.23 8.32
CA ASP A 135 -17.61 -25.66 8.60
C ASP A 135 -19.04 -25.93 9.09
N LEU A 136 -19.73 -24.91 9.63
CA LEU A 136 -21.16 -24.98 10.01
C LEU A 136 -22.12 -24.94 8.80
N ILE A 137 -21.64 -24.67 7.58
CA ILE A 137 -22.49 -24.52 6.40
C ILE A 137 -22.66 -25.87 5.65
N LEU A 138 -21.89 -26.91 6.01
CA LEU A 138 -21.92 -28.21 5.33
C LEU A 138 -22.71 -29.31 6.07
N GLU A 139 -23.60 -28.94 6.99
CA GLU A 139 -24.62 -29.87 7.50
C GLU A 139 -25.92 -29.76 6.69
N GLU A 140 -25.93 -30.32 5.48
CA GLU A 140 -27.15 -30.84 4.81
C GLU A 140 -26.88 -32.18 4.14
#